data_AF-A0A970KIT7-F1
#
_entry.id   AF-A0A970KIT7-F1
#
_cell.length_a   1.000
_cell.length_b   1.000
_cell.length_c   1.000
_cell.angle_alpha   90.00
_cell.angle_beta   90.00
_cell.angle_gamma   90.00
#
_symmetry.space_group_name_H-M   'P 1'
#
loop_
_entity.id
_entity.type
_entity.pdbx_description
1 polymer ?
#
loop_
_entity_poly.entity_id
_entity_poly.type
_entity_poly.pdbx_seq_one_letter_code
_entity_poly.pdbx_strand_id
1 'polypeptide(L)' 'MKEVECDRGTCHSGFGHSIEYGGINRSSYYFGLVIKEPPIIADGKLICRSGEYLILYRDVIISSI' A
#
# COMPACT_ATOMS: atom_id res chain seq x y z
N MET A 1 12.85 -0.62 10.81
CA MET A 1 11.69 -1.28 10.16
C MET A 1 10.86 -0.29 9.33
N LYS A 2 10.56 0.92 9.83
CA LYS A 2 9.83 1.97 9.09
C LYS A 2 10.36 2.34 7.69
N GLU A 3 11.67 2.28 7.45
CA GLU A 3 12.24 2.70 6.16
C GLU A 3 11.78 1.84 4.97
N VAL A 4 11.61 0.53 5.16
CA VAL A 4 11.18 -0.38 4.08
C VAL A 4 9.67 -0.30 3.85
N GLU A 5 8.90 0.03 4.89
CA GLU A 5 7.44 0.19 4.82
C GLU A 5 7.01 1.45 4.07
N CYS A 6 7.93 2.41 3.89
CA CYS A 6 7.69 3.68 3.21
C CYS A 6 8.38 3.76 1.85
N ASP A 7 8.92 2.65 1.34
CA ASP A 7 9.60 2.64 0.05
C ASP A 7 8.59 2.81 -1.10
N ARG A 8 8.95 3.61 -2.11
CA ARG A 8 8.02 3.93 -3.21
C ARG A 8 7.74 2.66 -4.02
N GLY A 9 6.50 2.52 -4.48
CA GLY A 9 6.12 1.37 -5.29
C GLY A 9 5.97 0.06 -4.52
N THR A 10 6.00 0.11 -3.19
CA THR A 10 5.72 -1.04 -2.33
C THR A 10 4.32 -0.96 -1.75
N CYS A 11 3.78 -2.12 -1.38
CA CYS A 11 2.56 -2.20 -0.57
C CYS A 11 2.90 -2.81 0.79
N HIS A 12 2.51 -2.12 1.86
CA HIS A 12 2.75 -2.56 3.23
C HIS A 12 1.45 -3.02 3.88
N SER A 13 1.47 -4.19 4.51
CA SER A 13 0.37 -4.73 5.30
C SER A 13 0.85 -5.14 6.68
N GLY A 14 0.17 -4.65 7.71
CA GLY A 14 0.52 -4.90 9.12
C GLY A 14 -0.51 -5.77 9.83
N PHE A 15 -0.04 -6.73 10.61
CA PHE A 15 -0.85 -7.54 11.52
C PHE A 15 -0.43 -7.25 12.97
N GLY A 16 -1.38 -6.91 13.83
CA GLY A 16 -1.08 -6.62 15.23
C GLY A 16 -2.14 -5.76 15.90
N HIS A 17 -1.70 -4.92 16.83
CA HIS A 17 -2.57 -4.02 17.58
C HIS A 17 -3.27 -3.01 16.65
N SER A 18 -4.60 -2.91 16.74
CA SER A 18 -5.39 -2.01 15.89
C SER A 18 -6.46 -1.21 16.63
N ILE A 19 -6.56 -1.32 17.95
CA ILE A 19 -7.66 -0.71 18.73
C ILE A 19 -7.62 0.82 18.65
N GLU A 20 -6.42 1.41 18.64
CA GLU A 20 -6.22 2.87 18.52
C GLU A 20 -6.73 3.47 17.20
N TYR A 21 -6.92 2.65 16.17
CA TYR A 21 -7.45 3.04 14.85
C TYR A 21 -8.90 2.57 14.63
N GLY A 22 -9.60 2.13 15.69
CA GLY A 22 -10.98 1.65 15.61
C GLY A 22 -11.16 0.19 15.18
N GLY A 23 -10.07 -0.57 15.07
CA GLY A 23 -10.15 -2.02 14.87
C GLY A 23 -10.40 -2.78 16.17
N ILE A 24 -10.51 -4.10 16.08
CA ILE A 24 -10.84 -4.97 17.23
C ILE A 24 -9.64 -5.75 17.79
N ASN A 25 -8.49 -5.73 17.10
CA ASN A 25 -7.39 -6.61 17.44
C ASN A 25 -6.49 -6.03 18.54
N ARG A 26 -6.38 -6.73 19.66
CA ARG A 26 -5.40 -6.45 20.73
C ARG A 26 -4.28 -7.49 20.66
N SER A 27 -3.10 -7.04 20.26
CA SER A 27 -1.88 -7.86 20.25
C SER A 27 -0.73 -7.11 20.91
N SER A 28 0.17 -7.82 21.58
CA SER A 28 1.47 -7.29 22.05
C SER A 28 2.55 -7.35 20.98
N TYR A 29 2.27 -8.01 19.85
CA TYR A 29 3.19 -8.20 18.73
C TYR A 29 2.65 -7.53 17.47
N TYR A 30 3.59 -7.10 16.63
CA TYR A 30 3.34 -6.52 15.32
C TYR A 30 4.20 -7.21 14.27
N PHE A 31 3.59 -7.57 13.14
CA PHE A 31 4.24 -8.16 11.99
C PHE A 31 3.90 -7.33 10.75
N GLY A 32 4.93 -6.75 10.12
CA GLY A 32 4.80 -6.05 8.85
C GLY A 32 5.20 -6.94 7.67
N LEU A 33 4.45 -6.87 6.58
CA LEU A 33 4.76 -7.49 5.30
C LEU A 33 4.92 -6.39 4.25
N VAL A 34 6.05 -6.41 3.53
CA VAL A 34 6.27 -5.53 2.38
C VAL A 34 6.21 -6.37 1.11
N ILE A 35 5.30 -6.02 0.21
CA ILE A 35 5.19 -6.58 -1.12
C ILE A 35 5.90 -5.63 -2.08
N LYS A 36 6.89 -6.15 -2.80
CA LYS A 36 7.68 -5.38 -3.78
C LYS A 36 6.98 -5.37 -5.14
N GLU A 37 6.90 -4.19 -5.76
CA GLU A 37 6.36 -3.96 -7.10
C GLU A 37 4.97 -4.57 -7.39
N PRO A 38 4.00 -4.58 -6.44
CA PRO A 38 2.69 -5.15 -6.72
C PRO A 38 1.91 -4.28 -7.70
N PRO A 39 1.00 -4.85 -8.50
CA PRO A 39 -0.11 -4.07 -9.03
C PRO A 39 -0.98 -3.59 -7.85
N ILE A 40 -1.23 -2.29 -7.75
CA ILE A 40 -2.14 -1.73 -6.73
C ILE A 40 -3.40 -1.24 -7.44
N ILE A 41 -4.54 -1.80 -7.02
CA ILE A 41 -5.87 -1.43 -7.51
C ILE A 41 -6.65 -0.86 -6.33
N ALA A 42 -7.14 0.37 -6.46
CA ALA A 42 -8.00 1.02 -5.48
C ALA A 42 -9.27 1.51 -6.19
N ASP A 43 -10.44 1.25 -5.61
CA ASP A 43 -11.74 1.61 -6.19
C ASP A 43 -11.93 1.13 -7.64
N GLY A 44 -11.39 -0.05 -7.96
CA GLY A 44 -11.43 -0.63 -9.30
C GLY A 44 -10.46 0.01 -10.32
N LYS A 45 -9.62 0.97 -9.91
CA LYS A 45 -8.65 1.66 -10.77
C LYS A 45 -7.23 1.18 -10.47
N LEU A 46 -6.48 0.85 -11.52
CA LEU A 46 -5.04 0.56 -11.41
C LEU A 46 -4.29 1.87 -11.12
N ILE A 47 -3.66 1.96 -9.95
CA ILE A 47 -2.92 3.16 -9.50
C ILE A 47 -1.41 2.92 -9.38
N CYS A 48 -0.97 1.67 -9.36
CA CYS A 48 0.45 1.32 -9.41
C CYS A 48 0.63 0.05 -10.26
N ARG A 49 1.66 0.04 -11.11
CA ARG A 49 2.04 -1.10 -11.93
C ARG A 49 3.56 -1.28 -11.84
N SER A 50 4.00 -2.45 -11.40
CA SER A 50 5.43 -2.77 -11.31
C SER A 50 6.22 -1.75 -10.48
N GLY A 51 5.64 -1.28 -9.37
CA GLY A 51 6.26 -0.26 -8.50
C GLY A 51 6.10 1.19 -8.96
N GLU A 52 5.63 1.44 -10.19
CA GLU A 52 5.44 2.78 -10.70
C GLU A 52 4.01 3.28 -10.47
N TYR A 53 3.86 4.48 -9.89
CA TYR A 53 2.55 5.09 -9.68
C TYR A 53 2.02 5.71 -10.98
N LEU A 54 0.75 5.46 -11.26
CA LEU A 54 0.09 5.95 -12.47
C LEU A 54 -0.61 7.28 -12.16
N ILE A 55 -0.40 8.29 -13.02
CA ILE A 55 -1.11 9.57 -12.92
C ILE A 55 -2.51 9.38 -13.49
N LEU A 56 -3.53 9.63 -12.68
CA LEU A 56 -4.92 9.63 -13.13
C LEU A 56 -5.40 11.06 -13.38
N TYR A 57 -5.90 11.34 -14.59
CA TYR A 57 -6.64 12.57 -14.90
C TYR A 57 -8.03 12.21 -15.39
N ARG A 58 -9.09 12.65 -14.68
CA ARG A 58 -10.49 12.35 -15.03
C ARG A 58 -10.71 10.86 -15.37
N ASP A 59 -10.18 9.97 -14.53
CA ASP A 59 -10.24 8.51 -14.69
C ASP A 59 -9.50 7.91 -15.90
N VAL A 60 -8.66 8.71 -16.56
CA VAL A 60 -7.74 8.26 -17.61
C VAL A 60 -6.35 8.09 -17.01
N ILE A 61 -5.76 6.90 -17.21
CA ILE A 61 -4.35 6.65 -16.90
C ILE A 61 -3.51 7.41 -17.92
N ILE A 62 -2.79 8.43 -17.47
CA ILE A 62 -1.70 9.04 -18.21
C ILE A 62 -0.45 8.31 -17.75
N SER A 63 0.11 7.43 -18.58
CA SER A 63 1.40 6.82 -18.27
C SER A 63 2.45 7.93 -18.16
N SER A 64 3.17 8.01 -17.04
CA SER A 64 4.38 8.83 -16.98
C SER A 64 5.42 8.24 -17.94
N ILE A 65 6.01 9.12 -18.75
CA ILE A 65 7.21 8.84 -19.58
C ILE A 65 8.42 8.76 -18.64
#